data_AF-X1NC53-F1
#
_entry.id   AF-X1NC53-F1
#
_cell.length_a   1.000
_cell.length_b   1.000
_cell.length_c   1.000
_cell.angle_alpha   90.00
_cell.angle_beta   90.00
_cell.angle_gamma   90.00
#
_symmetry.space_group_name_H-M   'P 1'
#
loop_
_entity.id
_entity.type
_entity.pdbx_description
1 polymer ?
#
loop_
_entity_poly.entity_id
_entity_poly.type
_entity_poly.pdbx_seq_one_letter_code
_entity_poly.pdbx_strand_id
1 'polypeptide(L)'
;MIAANIDTPWDIQHRSDNFLEGNWGLISGTPSQWGNLRPIPEFAQYQIPGIEDFWMASGSCHYSLGLTGWAGYNCYKRIAQKHDLWKPWEGRVY
;
A
#
# COMPACT_ATOMS: atom_id res chain seq x y z
N MET A 1 10.01 -19.22 31.23
CA MET A 1 9.70 -18.46 30.00
C MET A 1 10.91 -17.57 29.71
N ILE A 2 11.52 -17.67 28.53
CA ILE A 2 12.78 -16.98 28.19
C ILE A 2 12.39 -15.72 27.39
N ALA A 3 12.15 -14.61 28.10
CA ALA A 3 11.77 -13.26 27.64
C ALA A 3 10.51 -13.09 26.74
N ALA A 4 9.76 -12.02 26.97
CA ALA A 4 8.67 -11.54 26.13
C ALA A 4 8.81 -10.03 25.93
N ASN A 5 8.60 -9.54 24.71
CA ASN A 5 8.51 -8.12 24.41
C ASN A 5 7.07 -7.82 23.96
N ILE A 6 6.41 -6.90 24.66
CA ILE A 6 5.02 -6.53 24.40
C ILE A 6 5.05 -5.09 23.95
N ASP A 7 4.76 -4.88 22.68
CA ASP A 7 4.75 -3.54 22.08
C ASP A 7 3.42 -2.86 22.38
N THR A 8 3.50 -1.66 22.96
CA THR A 8 2.35 -0.77 23.05
C THR A 8 2.19 0.00 21.73
N PRO A 9 1.01 0.57 21.45
CA PRO A 9 0.83 1.47 20.30
C PRO A 9 1.84 2.63 20.27
N TRP A 10 2.25 3.12 21.46
CA TRP A 10 3.31 4.11 21.61
C TRP A 10 4.64 3.59 21.07
N ASP A 11 5.03 2.37 21.44
CA ASP A 11 6.29 1.76 20.95
C ASP A 11 6.26 1.58 19.43
N ILE A 12 5.12 1.16 18.87
CA ILE A 12 4.95 0.96 17.42
C ILE A 12 5.14 2.28 16.68
N GLN A 13 4.49 3.35 17.13
CA GLN A 13 4.58 4.68 16.50
C GLN A 13 6.01 5.25 16.57
N HIS A 14 6.74 5.00 17.66
CA HIS A 14 8.10 5.51 17.84
C HIS A 14 9.18 4.66 17.13
N ARG A 15 8.82 3.48 16.61
CA ARG A 15 9.72 2.65 15.80
C ARG A 15 9.65 2.97 14.30
N SER A 16 8.54 3.54 13.84
CA SER A 16 8.38 3.90 12.43
C SER A 16 7.29 4.95 12.24
N ASP A 17 7.64 6.02 11.55
CA ASP A 17 6.76 7.13 11.19
C ASP A 17 5.52 6.71 10.38
N ASN A 18 5.57 5.53 9.73
CA ASN A 18 4.45 5.01 8.95
C ASN A 18 3.27 4.51 9.81
N PHE A 19 3.49 4.21 11.10
CA PHE A 19 2.46 3.65 11.98
C PHE A 19 1.87 4.72 12.90
N LEU A 20 1.21 5.71 12.29
CA LEU A 20 0.54 6.78 13.02
C LEU A 20 -0.44 6.19 14.05
N GLU A 21 -0.41 6.71 15.28
CA GLU A 21 -1.20 6.21 16.42
C GLU A 21 -0.98 4.71 16.74
N GLY A 22 0.15 4.13 16.31
CA GLY A 22 0.45 2.71 16.45
C GLY A 22 -0.39 1.80 15.55
N ASN A 23 -1.06 2.36 14.54
CA ASN A 23 -1.92 1.59 13.63
C ASN A 23 -1.08 0.75 12.66
N TRP A 24 -0.93 -0.54 12.96
CA TRP A 24 -0.24 -1.50 12.09
C TRP A 24 -0.89 -1.65 10.70
N GLY A 25 -2.19 -1.36 10.57
CA GLY A 25 -2.91 -1.37 9.30
C GLY A 25 -2.55 -0.22 8.35
N LEU A 26 -1.73 0.75 8.79
CA LEU A 26 -1.29 1.97 8.10
C LEU A 26 -2.40 2.98 7.78
N ILE A 27 -3.60 2.51 7.48
CA ILE A 27 -4.80 3.31 7.28
C ILE A 27 -5.94 2.72 8.12
N SER A 28 -6.93 3.53 8.46
CA SER A 28 -8.10 3.07 9.20
C SER A 28 -8.96 2.17 8.31
N GLY A 29 -9.32 0.99 8.82
CA GLY A 29 -10.19 0.04 8.13
C GLY A 29 -11.67 0.43 8.16
N THR A 30 -12.01 1.71 8.00
CA THR A 30 -13.39 2.19 8.08
C THR A 30 -14.14 1.79 6.79
N PRO A 31 -15.35 1.19 6.88
CA PRO A 31 -16.10 0.77 5.69
C PRO A 31 -16.34 1.87 4.66
N SER A 32 -16.49 3.12 5.12
CA SER A 32 -16.65 4.30 4.25
C SER A 32 -15.40 4.67 3.44
N GLN A 33 -14.26 4.03 3.67
CA GLN A 33 -12.98 4.29 2.99
C GLN A 33 -12.45 3.04 2.27
N TRP A 34 -13.27 2.02 2.10
CA TRP A 34 -12.87 0.77 1.46
C TRP A 34 -13.04 0.78 -0.05
N GLY A 35 -12.10 0.14 -0.76
CA GLY A 35 -12.17 -0.06 -2.20
C GLY A 35 -12.35 1.23 -2.97
N ASN A 36 -13.50 1.35 -3.65
CA ASN A 36 -13.89 2.51 -4.46
C ASN A 36 -14.35 3.72 -3.63
N LEU A 37 -14.60 3.56 -2.33
CA LEU A 37 -14.98 4.65 -1.42
C LEU A 37 -13.76 5.37 -0.82
N ARG A 38 -12.54 5.08 -1.29
CA ARG A 38 -11.34 5.74 -0.80
C ARG A 38 -11.41 7.26 -1.06
N PRO A 39 -10.97 8.08 -0.10
CA PRO A 39 -11.11 9.53 -0.17
C PRO A 39 -10.27 10.18 -1.28
N ILE A 40 -9.25 9.50 -1.78
CA ILE A 40 -8.34 10.00 -2.82
C ILE A 40 -8.30 8.99 -3.98
N PRO A 41 -9.35 8.93 -4.81
CA PRO A 41 -9.46 7.95 -5.90
C PRO A 41 -8.37 8.13 -6.97
N GLU A 42 -7.83 9.34 -7.15
CA GLU A 42 -6.74 9.64 -8.08
C GLU A 42 -5.47 8.85 -7.73
N PHE A 43 -5.27 8.55 -6.44
CA PHE A 43 -4.09 7.82 -5.95
C PHE A 43 -4.24 6.30 -6.10
N ALA A 44 -5.42 5.80 -6.49
CA ALA A 44 -5.63 4.37 -6.75
C ALA A 44 -4.79 3.85 -7.93
N GLN A 45 -4.29 4.75 -8.78
CA GLN A 45 -3.44 4.42 -9.93
C GLN A 45 -1.95 4.29 -9.57
N TYR A 46 -1.57 4.43 -8.30
CA TYR A 46 -0.20 4.38 -7.77
C TYR A 46 0.73 5.50 -8.29
N GLN A 47 0.44 6.13 -9.42
CA GLN A 47 1.12 7.36 -9.87
C GLN A 47 0.62 8.57 -9.08
N ILE A 48 1.52 9.44 -8.63
CA ILE A 48 1.13 10.73 -8.06
C ILE A 48 0.66 11.68 -9.18
N PRO A 49 -0.57 12.24 -9.08
CA PRO A 49 -1.04 13.24 -10.02
C PRO A 49 -0.11 14.46 -10.07
N GLY A 50 0.23 14.92 -11.28
CA GLY A 50 1.05 16.11 -11.49
C GLY A 50 2.55 15.94 -11.25
N ILE A 51 3.02 14.75 -10.86
CA ILE A 51 4.46 14.45 -10.73
C ILE A 51 4.80 13.30 -11.68
N GLU A 52 5.68 13.59 -12.63
CA GLU A 52 6.15 12.58 -13.58
C GLU A 52 7.06 11.56 -12.88
N ASP A 53 6.89 10.29 -13.25
CA ASP A 53 7.68 9.14 -12.80
C ASP A 53 7.82 8.95 -11.28
N PHE A 54 6.88 9.51 -10.52
CA PHE A 54 6.77 9.29 -9.08
C PHE A 54 5.59 8.38 -8.75
N TRP A 55 5.90 7.23 -8.15
CA TRP A 55 4.97 6.14 -7.92
C TRP A 55 4.99 5.70 -6.45
N MET A 56 3.83 5.33 -5.92
CA MET A 56 3.68 4.82 -4.56
C MET A 56 3.49 3.31 -4.57
N ALA A 57 4.13 2.60 -3.66
CA ALA A 57 3.95 1.16 -3.46
C ALA A 57 3.97 0.81 -1.97
N SER A 58 3.09 1.45 -1.20
CA SER A 58 2.98 1.27 0.25
C SER A 58 1.82 0.36 0.64
N GLY A 59 1.86 -0.20 1.85
CA GLY A 59 0.71 -0.89 2.46
C GLY A 59 -0.46 0.04 2.80
N SER A 60 -0.29 1.36 2.69
CA SER A 60 -1.38 2.34 2.73
C SER A 60 -2.06 2.56 1.36
N CYS A 61 -1.48 2.04 0.26
CA CYS A 61 -2.04 2.14 -1.08
C CYS A 61 -3.14 1.09 -1.31
N HIS A 62 -3.77 1.09 -2.50
CA HIS A 62 -4.75 0.04 -2.86
C HIS A 62 -4.03 -1.33 -2.90
N TYR A 63 -4.63 -2.50 -2.70
CA TYR A 63 -6.03 -2.85 -2.38
C TYR A 63 -6.29 -3.13 -0.88
N SER A 64 -5.23 -3.38 -0.10
CA SER A 64 -5.34 -3.95 1.26
C SER A 64 -4.73 -3.02 2.31
N LEU A 65 -5.14 -3.24 3.55
CA LEU A 65 -4.43 -2.79 4.76
C LEU A 65 -3.16 -3.61 4.94
N GLY A 66 -2.12 -2.98 5.49
CA GLY A 66 -0.87 -3.63 5.86
C GLY A 66 0.08 -3.94 4.70
N LEU A 67 1.23 -4.52 5.03
CA LEU A 67 2.36 -4.69 4.12
C LEU A 67 2.22 -6.00 3.34
N THR A 68 1.68 -5.92 2.13
CA THR A 68 1.51 -7.08 1.23
C THR A 68 2.16 -6.82 -0.13
N GLY A 69 2.50 -7.89 -0.86
CA GLY A 69 3.07 -7.78 -2.21
C GLY A 69 2.10 -7.22 -3.27
N TRP A 70 0.81 -7.10 -2.95
CA TRP A 70 -0.23 -6.67 -3.90
C TRP A 70 -0.06 -5.22 -4.36
N ALA A 71 0.27 -4.31 -3.44
CA ALA A 71 0.48 -2.90 -3.77
C ALA A 71 1.67 -2.73 -4.73
N GLY A 72 2.78 -3.43 -4.46
CA GLY A 72 3.95 -3.45 -5.34
C GLY A 72 3.65 -4.04 -6.72
N TYR A 73 2.93 -5.17 -6.77
CA TYR A 73 2.53 -5.80 -8.02
C TYR A 73 1.63 -4.89 -8.88
N ASN A 74 0.66 -4.22 -8.27
CA ASN A 74 -0.24 -3.31 -8.97
C ASN A 74 0.48 -2.03 -9.43
N CYS A 75 1.37 -1.46 -8.59
CA CYS A 75 2.23 -0.35 -8.98
C CYS A 75 3.09 -0.70 -10.20
N TYR A 76 3.79 -1.85 -10.14
CA TYR A 76 4.56 -2.35 -11.27
C TYR A 76 3.70 -2.52 -12.52
N LYS A 77 2.48 -3.05 -12.37
CA LYS A 77 1.55 -3.20 -13.50
C LYS A 77 1.26 -1.88 -14.20
N ARG A 78 1.09 -0.79 -13.46
CA ARG A 78 0.87 0.55 -14.02
C ARG A 78 2.12 1.11 -14.69
N ILE A 79 3.29 0.94 -14.07
CA ILE A 79 4.58 1.34 -14.65
C ILE A 79 4.83 0.59 -15.97
N ALA A 80 4.65 -0.72 -15.99
CA ALA A 80 4.87 -1.55 -17.17
C ALA A 80 3.90 -1.21 -18.32
N GLN A 81 2.66 -0.83 -18.00
CA GLN A 81 1.71 -0.33 -19.00
C GLN A 81 2.13 1.03 -19.57
N LYS A 82 2.64 1.94 -18.74
CA LYS A 82 3.06 3.28 -19.17
C LYS A 82 4.33 3.23 -20.05
N HIS A 83 5.29 2.39 -19.69
CA HIS A 83 6.62 2.34 -20.32
C HIS A 83 6.82 1.13 -21.24
N ASP A 84 5.75 0.38 -21.53
CA ASP A 84 5.78 -0.84 -22.35
C ASP A 84 6.85 -1.86 -21.91
N LEU A 85 6.90 -2.13 -20.61
CA LEU A 85 7.83 -3.12 -20.02
C LEU A 85 7.24 -4.54 -20.07
N TRP A 86 8.01 -5.52 -19.62
CA TRP A 86 7.56 -6.91 -19.51
C TRP A 86 6.32 -7.05 -18.62
N LYS A 87 5.30 -7.76 -19.11
CA LYS A 87 3.99 -7.92 -18.46
C LYS A 87 3.84 -9.37 -17.99
N PRO A 88 4.27 -9.73 -16.76
CA PRO A 88 4.31 -11.11 -16.27
C PRO A 88 2.94 -11.79 -16.15
N TRP A 89 1.84 -11.04 -16.31
CA TRP A 89 0.47 -11.56 -16.33
C TRP A 89 -0.03 -11.90 -17.72
N GLU A 90 0.64 -11.47 -18.79
CA GLU A 90 0.28 -11.88 -20.15
C GLU A 90 0.61 -13.37 -20.33
N GLY A 91 -0.30 -14.11 -20.96
CA GLY A 91 -0.15 -15.57 -21.13
C GLY A 91 -0.48 -16.41 -19.89
N ARG A 92 -0.90 -15.77 -18.78
CA ARG A 92 -1.49 -16.52 -17.65
C ARG A 92 -2.93 -16.90 -18.02
N VAL A 93 -3.15 -18.21 -18.14
CA VAL A 93 -4.50 -18.78 -18.20
C VAL A 93 -4.96 -18.91 -16.75
N TYR A 94 -5.87 -18.04 -16.32
CA TYR A 94 -6.68 -18.27 -15.12
C TYR A 94 -8.04 -18.79 -15.57
#